data_AF-A0A6P8F091-F1
#
_entry.id   AF-A0A6P8F091-F1
#
_cell.length_a   1.000
_cell.length_b   1.000
_cell.length_c   1.000
_cell.angle_alpha   90.00
_cell.angle_beta   90.00
_cell.angle_gamma   90.00
#
_symmetry.space_group_name_H-M   'P 1'
#
loop_
_entity.id
_entity.type
_entity.pdbx_description
1 polymer ?
#
loop_
_entity_poly.entity_id
_entity_poly.type
_entity_poly.pdbx_seq_one_letter_code
_entity_poly.pdbx_strand_id
1 'polypeptide(L)'
;MATRPMSSFSSEHQKNLKFGEATFDVLSDFLTSINNKNKLNLENLSDNCGNFKNRKVVEYIFLLCKDFKLDPMVGYHAVEILESFMIKHIEELLSCPTAQGASGGGDVNSEELIFQSIRPKFSFIILSCVQLASKMSLHCNVGVPAHLVKL
;
A
#
# COMPACT_ATOMS: atom_id res chain seq x y z
N MET A 1 -20.94 -20.04 -23.86
CA MET A 1 -20.27 -21.35 -23.89
C MET A 1 -18.80 -21.09 -24.19
N ALA A 2 -17.96 -21.08 -23.16
CA ALA A 2 -16.49 -21.08 -23.25
C ALA A 2 -15.95 -21.58 -21.90
N THR A 3 -15.69 -22.88 -21.82
CA THR A 3 -15.12 -23.56 -20.67
C THR A 3 -13.63 -23.20 -20.58
N ARG A 4 -13.21 -22.58 -19.46
CA ARG A 4 -11.79 -22.46 -19.10
C ARG A 4 -11.20 -23.87 -18.95
N PRO A 5 -10.05 -24.18 -19.56
CA PRO A 5 -9.37 -25.43 -19.24
C PRO A 5 -8.81 -25.30 -17.82
N MET A 6 -9.39 -26.03 -16.87
CA MET A 6 -8.67 -26.40 -15.65
C MET A 6 -7.50 -27.25 -16.09
N SER A 7 -6.28 -26.73 -15.96
CA SER A 7 -5.06 -27.50 -16.16
C SER A 7 -5.11 -28.70 -15.21
N SER A 8 -5.16 -29.90 -15.77
CA SER A 8 -5.07 -31.13 -15.01
C SER A 8 -3.67 -31.20 -14.40
N PHE A 9 -3.56 -30.96 -13.10
CA PHE A 9 -2.34 -31.18 -12.35
C PHE A 9 -1.96 -32.67 -12.40
N SER A 10 -0.93 -32.99 -13.19
CA SER A 10 -0.33 -34.32 -13.21
C SER A 10 0.36 -34.57 -11.86
N SER A 11 -0.27 -35.40 -11.03
CA SER A 11 0.07 -35.65 -9.62
C SER A 11 1.37 -36.43 -9.39
N GLU A 12 2.11 -36.83 -10.43
CA GLU A 12 3.33 -37.62 -10.28
C GLU A 12 4.60 -36.80 -10.05
N HIS A 13 4.70 -35.57 -10.60
CA HIS A 13 5.91 -34.74 -10.46
C HIS A 13 5.99 -33.97 -9.13
N GLN A 14 4.89 -33.83 -8.38
CA GLN A 14 4.87 -33.10 -7.10
C GLN A 14 5.38 -33.92 -5.91
N LYS A 15 5.53 -35.25 -6.03
CA LYS A 15 5.81 -36.13 -4.88
C LYS A 15 7.26 -36.10 -4.37
N ASN A 16 8.18 -35.39 -5.03
CA ASN A 16 9.61 -35.37 -4.67
C ASN A 16 10.23 -33.96 -4.49
N LEU A 17 9.42 -32.90 -4.33
CA LEU A 17 9.97 -31.55 -4.12
C LEU A 17 10.47 -31.38 -2.69
N LYS A 18 11.70 -30.86 -2.54
CA LYS A 18 12.21 -30.46 -1.22
C LYS A 18 11.53 -29.17 -0.75
N PHE A 19 11.57 -28.93 0.55
CA PHE A 19 11.12 -27.65 1.09
C PHE A 19 11.86 -26.49 0.42
N GLY A 20 11.12 -25.53 -0.13
CA GLY A 20 11.66 -24.40 -0.89
C GLY A 20 11.86 -24.64 -2.39
N GLU A 21 11.59 -25.85 -2.89
CA GLU A 21 11.71 -26.19 -4.31
C GLU A 21 10.36 -26.02 -5.03
N ALA A 22 10.36 -25.36 -6.18
CA ALA A 22 9.21 -25.23 -7.07
C ALA A 22 9.61 -25.76 -8.45
N THR A 23 8.69 -26.46 -9.12
CA THR A 23 8.92 -26.84 -10.52
C THR A 23 8.98 -25.60 -11.40
N PHE A 24 9.67 -25.71 -12.53
CA PHE A 24 9.74 -24.65 -13.53
C PHE A 24 8.34 -24.15 -13.92
N ASP A 25 7.41 -25.08 -14.20
CA ASP A 25 6.04 -24.73 -14.61
C ASP A 25 5.30 -23.94 -13.52
N VAL A 26 5.38 -24.37 -12.25
CA VAL A 26 4.73 -23.69 -11.13
C VAL A 26 5.33 -22.29 -10.92
N LEU A 27 6.65 -22.18 -10.98
CA LEU A 27 7.31 -20.89 -10.83
C LEU A 27 7.00 -19.95 -12.01
N SER A 28 6.99 -20.48 -13.23
CA SER A 28 6.66 -19.73 -14.45
C SER A 28 5.23 -19.22 -14.42
N ASP A 29 4.26 -20.06 -14.06
CA ASP A 29 2.86 -19.68 -13.91
C ASP A 29 2.68 -18.62 -12.82
N PHE A 30 3.36 -18.78 -11.68
CA PHE A 30 3.31 -17.83 -10.58
C PHE A 30 3.88 -16.46 -10.97
N LEU A 31 5.06 -16.42 -11.57
CA LEU A 31 5.69 -15.19 -12.04
C LEU A 31 4.87 -14.51 -13.14
N THR A 32 4.31 -15.30 -14.06
CA THR A 32 3.40 -14.79 -15.11
C THR A 32 2.15 -14.17 -14.49
N SER A 33 1.57 -14.81 -13.48
CA SER A 33 0.42 -14.27 -12.74
C SER A 33 0.75 -12.95 -12.05
N ILE A 34 1.89 -12.86 -11.36
CA ILE A 34 2.37 -11.62 -10.73
C ILE A 34 2.56 -10.52 -11.78
N ASN A 35 3.23 -10.83 -12.89
CA ASN A 35 3.47 -9.86 -13.96
C ASN A 35 2.16 -9.32 -14.55
N ASN A 36 1.20 -10.19 -14.83
CA ASN A 36 -0.11 -9.79 -15.33
C ASN A 36 -0.87 -8.91 -14.33
N LYS A 37 -0.82 -9.25 -13.03
CA LYS A 37 -1.42 -8.44 -11.97
C LYS A 37 -0.74 -7.09 -11.83
N ASN A 38 0.58 -7.02 -11.95
CA ASN A 38 1.33 -5.77 -11.93
C ASN A 38 0.96 -4.88 -13.13
N LYS A 39 0.88 -5.46 -14.33
CA LYS A 39 0.46 -4.72 -15.52
C LYS A 39 -0.94 -4.12 -15.34
N LEU A 40 -1.90 -4.91 -14.86
CA LEU A 40 -3.24 -4.43 -14.56
C LEU A 40 -3.23 -3.33 -13.49
N ASN A 41 -2.43 -3.46 -12.44
CA ASN A 41 -2.32 -2.41 -11.42
C ASN A 41 -1.77 -1.12 -12.02
N LEU A 42 -0.72 -1.21 -12.86
CA LEU A 42 -0.11 -0.06 -13.54
C LEU A 42 -1.10 0.63 -14.50
N GLU A 43 -1.89 -0.14 -15.24
CA GLU A 43 -2.93 0.38 -16.14
C GLU A 43 -4.09 1.06 -15.39
N ASN A 44 -4.36 0.65 -14.15
CA ASN A 44 -5.43 1.19 -13.31
C ASN A 44 -4.91 2.18 -12.24
N LEU A 45 -3.66 2.64 -12.34
CA LEU A 45 -3.16 3.65 -11.40
C LEU A 45 -3.94 4.95 -11.57
N SER A 46 -4.31 5.55 -10.45
CA SER A 46 -4.81 6.92 -10.43
C SER A 46 -3.71 7.86 -10.91
N ASP A 47 -4.08 8.89 -11.68
CA ASP A 47 -3.19 9.98 -12.09
C ASP A 47 -2.56 10.69 -10.87
N ASN A 48 -3.16 10.53 -9.69
CA ASN A 48 -2.71 11.12 -8.44
C ASN A 48 -1.66 10.28 -7.69
N CYS A 49 -1.25 9.14 -8.25
CA CYS A 49 -0.27 8.24 -7.64
C CYS A 49 1.10 8.94 -7.44
N GLY A 50 1.60 8.91 -6.21
CA GLY A 50 2.89 9.47 -5.81
C GLY A 50 2.82 10.90 -5.27
N ASN A 51 1.65 11.55 -5.27
CA ASN A 51 1.52 12.95 -4.86
C ASN A 51 1.80 13.17 -3.36
N PHE A 52 1.62 12.16 -2.49
CA PHE A 52 1.93 12.25 -1.06
C PHE A 52 3.36 11.78 -0.73
N LYS A 53 4.11 11.25 -1.70
CA LYS A 53 5.53 10.91 -1.57
C LYS A 53 6.47 12.10 -1.79
N ASN A 54 6.00 13.33 -1.55
CA ASN A 54 6.86 14.50 -1.62
C ASN A 54 7.98 14.43 -0.57
N ARG A 55 9.18 14.90 -0.95
CA ARG A 55 10.39 14.91 -0.11
C ARG A 55 10.14 15.37 1.33
N LYS A 56 9.40 16.47 1.54
CA LYS A 56 9.18 17.03 2.89
C LYS A 56 8.34 16.10 3.78
N VAL A 57 7.33 15.45 3.19
CA VAL A 57 6.45 14.51 3.90
C VAL A 57 7.23 13.26 4.26
N VAL A 58 7.99 12.73 3.30
CA VAL A 58 8.85 11.56 3.51
C VAL A 58 9.90 11.84 4.58
N GLU A 59 10.61 12.97 4.50
CA GLU A 59 11.60 13.38 5.50
C GLU A 59 10.97 13.47 6.90
N TYR A 60 9.79 14.08 7.01
CA TYR A 60 9.08 14.17 8.29
C TYR A 60 8.72 12.79 8.86
N ILE A 61 8.25 11.85 8.03
CA ILE A 61 8.00 10.46 8.45
C ILE A 61 9.29 9.80 8.99
N PHE A 62 10.41 9.94 8.28
CA PHE A 62 11.68 9.35 8.72
C PHE A 62 12.23 10.01 9.99
N LEU A 63 12.02 11.31 10.18
CA LEU A 63 12.35 12.00 11.43
C LEU A 63 11.50 11.44 12.59
N LEU A 64 10.20 11.23 12.40
CA LEU A 64 9.34 10.59 13.40
C LEU A 64 9.82 9.17 13.73
N CYS A 65 10.13 8.37 12.72
CA CYS A 65 10.68 7.02 12.94
C CYS A 65 11.98 7.06 13.74
N LYS A 66 12.87 8.02 13.45
CA LYS A 66 14.11 8.23 14.20
C LYS A 66 13.85 8.61 15.66
N ASP A 67 12.94 9.56 15.90
CA ASP A 67 12.60 10.02 17.25
C ASP A 67 11.97 8.91 18.09
N PHE A 68 11.15 8.07 17.47
CA PHE A 68 10.56 6.88 18.09
C PHE A 68 11.50 5.66 18.10
N LYS A 69 12.72 5.76 17.56
CA LYS A 69 13.71 4.67 17.47
C LYS A 69 13.17 3.42 16.77
N LEU A 70 12.42 3.63 15.70
CA LEU A 70 11.81 2.58 14.88
C LEU A 70 12.76 2.12 13.78
N ASP A 71 12.61 0.87 13.35
CA ASP A 71 13.33 0.32 12.20
C ASP A 71 13.03 1.15 10.93
N PRO A 72 14.03 1.44 10.07
CA PRO A 72 13.81 2.21 8.84
C PRO A 72 12.72 1.63 7.92
N MET A 73 12.49 0.32 7.93
CA MET A 73 11.39 -0.32 7.19
C MET A 73 10.04 0.22 7.61
N VAL A 74 9.85 0.61 8.88
CA VAL A 74 8.61 1.24 9.33
C VAL A 74 8.34 2.54 8.57
N GLY A 75 9.38 3.33 8.29
CA GLY A 75 9.26 4.58 7.52
C GLY A 75 8.78 4.32 6.10
N TYR A 76 9.38 3.34 5.40
CA TYR A 76 8.96 2.96 4.05
C TYR A 76 7.50 2.49 4.03
N HIS A 77 7.10 1.63 4.96
CA HIS A 77 5.71 1.17 5.03
C HIS A 77 4.73 2.31 5.37
N ALA A 78 5.11 3.22 6.27
CA ALA A 78 4.28 4.36 6.62
C ALA A 78 4.03 5.31 5.43
N VAL A 79 5.03 5.49 4.56
CA VAL A 79 4.87 6.26 3.32
C VAL A 79 3.85 5.62 2.38
N GLU A 80 3.92 4.29 2.19
CA GLU A 80 2.96 3.59 1.33
C GLU A 80 1.53 3.61 1.90
N ILE A 81 1.39 3.47 3.22
CA ILE A 81 0.09 3.58 3.90
C ILE A 81 -0.47 4.99 3.73
N LEU A 82 0.35 6.04 3.94
CA LEU A 82 -0.08 7.42 3.80
C LEU A 82 -0.56 7.70 2.38
N GLU A 83 0.22 7.33 1.37
CA GLU A 83 -0.14 7.51 -0.05
C GLU A 83 -1.51 6.88 -0.35
N SER A 84 -1.65 5.59 -0.01
CA SER A 84 -2.87 4.82 -0.28
C SER A 84 -4.08 5.39 0.45
N PHE A 85 -3.91 5.81 1.70
CA PHE A 85 -4.98 6.40 2.50
C PHE A 85 -5.40 7.76 1.96
N MET A 86 -4.44 8.65 1.68
CA MET A 86 -4.74 10.02 1.27
C MET A 86 -5.43 10.10 -0.09
N ILE A 87 -5.00 9.28 -1.06
CA ILE A 87 -5.68 9.18 -2.36
C ILE A 87 -7.14 8.81 -2.15
N LYS A 88 -7.39 7.70 -1.45
CA LYS A 88 -8.75 7.20 -1.24
C LYS A 88 -9.61 8.17 -0.42
N HIS A 89 -9.03 8.78 0.61
CA HIS A 89 -9.75 9.74 1.45
C HIS A 89 -10.18 10.97 0.67
N ILE A 90 -9.33 11.48 -0.22
CA ILE A 90 -9.67 12.63 -1.08
C ILE A 90 -10.69 12.24 -2.14
N GLU A 91 -10.55 11.07 -2.76
CA GLU A 91 -11.55 10.55 -3.71
C GLU A 91 -12.93 10.41 -3.06
N GLU A 92 -12.98 9.94 -1.81
CA GLU A 92 -14.22 9.87 -1.01
C GLU A 92 -14.80 11.25 -0.70
N LEU A 93 -13.96 12.23 -0.32
CA LEU A 93 -14.39 13.60 -0.07
C LEU A 93 -14.93 14.30 -1.33
N LEU A 94 -14.31 14.05 -2.49
CA LEU A 94 -14.76 14.55 -3.79
C LEU A 94 -16.05 13.87 -4.26
N SER A 95 -16.22 12.59 -3.94
CA SER A 95 -17.40 11.80 -4.32
C SER A 95 -18.60 12.05 -3.42
N CYS A 96 -18.41 12.65 -2.24
CA CYS A 96 -19.49 12.97 -1.32
C CYS A 96 -20.27 14.18 -1.87
N PRO A 97 -21.56 14.04 -2.21
CA PRO A 97 -22.38 15.18 -2.56
C PRO A 97 -22.58 15.99 -1.28
N THR A 98 -21.69 16.95 -1.05
CA THR A 98 -21.87 17.95 -0.01
C THR A 98 -23.24 18.57 -0.28
N ALA A 99 -24.17 18.43 0.67
CA ALA A 99 -25.54 18.90 0.55
C ALA A 99 -25.57 20.41 0.22
N GLN A 100 -25.51 20.75 -1.07
CA GLN A 100 -25.74 22.09 -1.59
C GLN A 100 -27.25 22.34 -1.58
N GLY A 101 -27.76 22.53 -0.38
CA GLY A 101 -29.06 23.10 -0.11
C GLY A 101 -28.88 24.40 0.66
N ALA A 102 -28.32 25.44 0.04
CA ALA A 102 -28.52 26.82 0.46
C ALA A 102 -28.03 27.79 -0.63
N SER A 103 -28.98 28.55 -1.15
CA SER A 103 -28.85 29.72 -2.01
C SER A 103 -27.76 30.72 -1.59
N GLY A 104 -26.97 31.15 -2.58
CA GLY A 104 -26.49 32.53 -2.69
C GLY A 104 -25.23 32.89 -1.90
N GLY A 105 -24.09 32.95 -2.62
CA GLY A 105 -22.95 33.80 -2.25
C GLY A 105 -21.62 33.07 -2.07
N GLY A 106 -20.72 33.22 -3.05
CA GLY A 106 -19.30 32.89 -2.94
C GLY A 106 -18.94 31.46 -3.31
N ASP A 107 -18.38 31.30 -4.50
CA ASP A 107 -17.81 30.06 -5.03
C ASP A 107 -16.54 29.71 -4.22
N VAL A 108 -16.71 29.20 -2.99
CA VAL A 108 -15.58 28.68 -2.22
C VAL A 108 -15.14 27.40 -2.91
N ASN A 109 -13.96 27.45 -3.55
CA ASN A 109 -13.38 26.33 -4.28
C ASN A 109 -13.44 25.05 -3.43
N SER A 110 -14.11 24.01 -3.93
CA SER A 110 -14.28 22.72 -3.23
C SER A 110 -12.95 22.15 -2.74
N GLU A 111 -11.88 22.35 -3.51
CA GLU A 111 -10.52 21.93 -3.15
C GLU A 111 -9.99 22.65 -1.89
N GLU A 112 -10.30 23.94 -1.73
CA GLU A 112 -9.89 24.72 -0.55
C GLU A 112 -10.60 24.22 0.70
N LEU A 113 -11.89 23.87 0.60
CA LEU A 113 -12.64 23.28 1.72
C LEU A 113 -12.07 21.91 2.11
N ILE A 114 -11.74 21.07 1.13
CA ILE A 114 -11.10 19.77 1.36
C ILE A 114 -9.74 19.97 2.05
N PHE A 115 -8.91 20.88 1.52
CA PHE A 115 -7.60 21.19 2.10
C PHE A 115 -7.73 21.68 3.55
N GLN A 116 -8.66 22.60 3.83
CA GLN A 116 -8.92 23.10 5.18
C GLN A 116 -9.40 22.00 6.13
N SER A 117 -10.14 21.00 5.64
CA SER A 117 -10.60 19.87 6.45
C SER A 117 -9.48 18.88 6.83
N ILE A 118 -8.49 18.73 5.95
CA ILE A 118 -7.38 17.78 6.08
C ILE A 118 -6.21 18.39 6.86
N ARG A 119 -5.86 19.65 6.55
CA ARG A 119 -4.70 20.35 7.12
C ARG A 119 -4.53 20.20 8.64
N PRO A 120 -5.55 20.42 9.49
CA PRO A 120 -5.39 20.29 10.94
C PRO A 120 -5.16 18.84 11.41
N LYS A 121 -5.54 17.85 10.60
CA LYS A 121 -5.43 16.42 10.92
C LYS A 121 -4.20 15.77 10.30
N PHE A 122 -3.54 16.43 9.36
CA PHE A 122 -2.49 15.83 8.54
C PHE A 122 -1.35 15.23 9.38
N SER A 123 -0.86 15.94 10.40
CA SER A 123 0.16 15.40 11.31
C SER A 123 -0.32 14.17 12.09
N PHE A 124 -1.59 14.14 12.51
CA PHE A 124 -2.19 12.99 13.18
C PHE A 124 -2.33 11.79 12.25
N ILE A 125 -2.67 12.02 10.98
CA ILE A 125 -2.72 10.99 9.94
C ILE A 125 -1.33 10.38 9.78
N ILE A 126 -0.30 11.21 9.61
CA ILE A 126 1.09 10.74 9.49
C ILE A 126 1.51 9.90 10.71
N LEU A 127 1.26 10.38 11.92
CA LEU A 127 1.58 9.65 13.15
C LEU A 127 0.84 8.30 13.20
N SER A 128 -0.42 8.26 12.76
CA SER A 128 -1.21 7.03 12.69
C SER A 128 -0.63 6.04 11.69
N CYS A 129 -0.19 6.49 10.51
CA CYS A 129 0.49 5.66 9.52
C CYS A 129 1.78 5.04 10.09
N VAL A 130 2.60 5.83 10.80
CA VAL A 130 3.82 5.35 11.46
C VAL A 130 3.51 4.30 12.53
N GLN A 131 2.48 4.54 13.36
CA GLN A 131 2.07 3.60 14.39
C GLN A 131 1.52 2.28 13.81
N LEU A 132 0.72 2.35 12.75
CA LEU A 132 0.22 1.16 12.04
C LEU A 132 1.38 0.36 11.43
N ALA A 133 2.28 1.03 10.71
CA ALA A 133 3.46 0.40 10.12
C ALA A 133 4.37 -0.24 11.18
N SER A 134 4.57 0.43 12.31
CA SER A 134 5.36 -0.10 13.42
C SER A 134 4.77 -1.39 13.98
N LYS A 135 3.45 -1.42 14.18
CA LYS A 135 2.75 -2.65 14.62
C LYS A 135 2.87 -3.76 13.60
N MET A 136 2.70 -3.47 12.30
CA MET A 136 2.84 -4.48 11.24
C MET A 136 4.25 -5.08 11.18
N SER A 137 5.28 -4.25 11.34
CA SER A 137 6.69 -4.70 11.31
C SER A 137 7.01 -5.72 12.40
N LEU A 138 6.43 -5.59 13.60
CA LEU A 138 6.62 -6.54 14.70
C LEU A 138 6.04 -7.93 14.39
N HIS A 139 4.97 -8.01 13.59
CA HIS A 139 4.34 -9.27 13.21
C HIS A 139 5.04 -9.98 12.04
N CYS A 140 5.81 -9.25 11.23
CA CYS A 140 6.61 -9.83 10.15
C CYS A 140 7.96 -10.41 10.61
N ASN A 141 8.44 -10.04 11.81
CA ASN A 141 9.72 -10.49 12.35
C ASN A 141 9.61 -11.69 13.30
N VAL A 142 8.42 -12.33 13.38
CA VAL A 142 8.24 -13.57 14.12
C VAL A 142 8.78 -14.73 13.28
N GLY A 143 10.05 -15.09 13.48
CA GLY A 143 10.50 -16.47 13.22
C GLY A 143 11.73 -16.70 12.32
N VAL A 144 12.74 -15.83 12.29
CA VAL A 144 14.09 -16.29 11.92
C VAL A 144 14.99 -16.19 13.15
N PRO A 145 15.31 -17.30 13.81
CA PRO A 145 16.24 -17.26 14.92
C PRO A 145 17.62 -16.83 14.40
N ALA A 146 18.22 -15.86 15.08
CA ALA A 146 19.45 -15.15 14.69
C ALA A 146 20.68 -16.05 14.46
N HIS A 147 20.61 -17.35 14.74
CA HIS A 147 21.69 -18.31 14.49
C HIS A 147 21.75 -18.82 13.04
N LEU A 148 20.78 -18.50 12.18
CA LEU A 148 20.75 -18.94 10.77
C LEU A 148 21.18 -17.86 9.75
N VAL A 149 21.49 -16.63 10.17
CA VAL A 149 21.87 -15.52 9.27
C VAL A 149 23.40 -15.33 9.20
N LYS A 150 24.16 -16.42 9.31
CA LYS A 150 25.59 -16.42 8.95
C LYS A 150 25.82 -17.45 7.85
N LEU A 151 25.76 -16.97 6.61
CA LEU A 151 26.44 -17.55 5.45
C LEU A 151 27.17 -16.39 4.75
#